data_AF-A0AAE1GHW3-F1
#
_entry.id   AF-A0AAE1GHW3-F1
#
_cell.length_a   1.000
_cell.length_b   1.000
_cell.length_c   1.000
_cell.angle_alpha   90.00
_cell.angle_beta   90.00
_cell.angle_gamma   90.00
#
_symmetry.space_group_name_H-M   'P 1'
#
loop_
_entity.id
_entity.type
_entity.pdbx_description
1 polymer ?
#
loop_
_entity_poly.entity_id
_entity_poly.type
_entity_poly.pdbx_seq_one_letter_code
_entity_poly.pdbx_strand_id
1 'polypeptide(L)'
;MNPQVKFKFVGENPPDDLPTFLFSLSNVPYVRPFVAARNIKLQLASEAHLSELLNPQNIAKINAGGFDLIESPELRASCTVICKYVDRSLLAKPSESLHSEISDKNGVKASITKTKFSLKIRCATPQEANKLLTNGVKAFSIFIPSHYLKAQALAPTVRVPILPSVGSAPPGNIF
;
A
#
# COMPACT_ATOMS: atom_id res chain seq x y z
N MET A 1 11.98 9.83 5.31
CA MET A 1 12.14 9.13 4.02
C MET A 1 11.05 9.63 3.09
N ASN A 2 11.34 9.84 1.79
CA ASN A 2 10.32 10.25 0.84
C ASN A 2 9.46 9.04 0.43
N PRO A 3 8.11 9.16 0.42
CA PRO A 3 7.25 8.04 0.09
C PRO A 3 7.37 7.65 -1.38
N GLN A 4 7.18 6.36 -1.66
CA GLN A 4 7.32 5.79 -3.00
C GLN A 4 6.06 5.03 -3.40
N VAL A 5 5.62 5.25 -4.63
CA VAL A 5 4.45 4.60 -5.23
C VAL A 5 4.85 3.91 -6.52
N LYS A 6 4.28 2.75 -6.80
CA LYS A 6 4.57 1.97 -8.00
C LYS A 6 3.32 1.90 -8.88
N PHE A 7 3.49 2.03 -10.18
CA PHE A 7 2.45 1.91 -11.20
C PHE A 7 2.91 0.95 -12.28
N LYS A 8 1.96 0.30 -12.94
CA LYS A 8 2.14 -0.51 -14.14
C LYS A 8 1.47 0.22 -15.29
N PHE A 9 2.23 0.52 -16.34
CA PHE A 9 1.64 0.98 -17.57
C PHE A 9 0.99 -0.20 -18.31
N VAL A 10 -0.27 -0.04 -18.71
CA VAL A 10 -1.10 -1.08 -19.33
C VAL A 10 -1.03 -1.01 -20.86
N GLY A 11 -0.52 0.09 -21.43
CA GLY A 11 -0.32 0.23 -22.87
C GLY A 11 0.96 -0.42 -23.42
N GLU A 12 1.20 -0.24 -24.72
CA GLU A 12 2.36 -0.80 -25.41
C GLU A 12 3.67 -0.09 -25.04
N ASN A 13 3.69 1.24 -25.10
CA ASN A 13 4.83 2.10 -24.74
C ASN A 13 4.39 3.26 -23.83
N PRO A 14 5.09 3.51 -22.70
CA PRO A 14 4.78 4.66 -21.85
C PRO A 14 5.04 5.97 -22.61
N PRO A 15 4.35 7.08 -22.26
CA PRO A 15 4.61 8.40 -22.84
C PRO A 15 6.06 8.84 -22.67
N ASP A 16 6.62 9.51 -23.69
CA ASP A 16 8.00 10.02 -23.66
C ASP A 16 8.25 10.99 -22.49
N ASP A 17 7.28 11.86 -22.21
CA ASP A 17 7.27 12.74 -21.03
C ASP A 17 6.31 12.21 -19.95
N LEU A 18 6.65 11.02 -19.45
CA LEU A 18 5.98 10.37 -18.34
C LEU A 18 5.83 11.26 -17.09
N PRO A 19 6.85 12.05 -16.67
CA PRO A 19 6.67 13.02 -15.61
C PRO A 19 5.46 13.94 -15.87
N THR A 20 5.49 14.73 -16.94
CA THR A 20 4.47 15.75 -17.18
C THR A 20 3.09 15.12 -17.34
N PHE A 21 3.01 13.93 -17.93
CA PHE A 21 1.78 13.18 -18.07
C PHE A 21 1.20 12.73 -16.73
N LEU A 22 2.00 12.17 -15.82
CA LEU A 22 1.51 11.76 -14.49
C LEU A 22 1.16 12.96 -13.61
N PHE A 23 1.86 14.07 -13.79
CA PHE A 23 1.52 15.33 -13.14
C PHE A 23 0.17 15.85 -13.63
N SER A 24 -0.11 15.85 -14.94
CA SER A 24 -1.38 16.35 -15.49
C SER A 24 -2.59 15.54 -15.06
N LEU A 25 -2.43 14.25 -14.77
CA LEU A 25 -3.50 13.38 -14.28
C LEU A 25 -3.83 13.58 -12.80
N SER A 26 -2.81 13.81 -11.96
CA SER A 26 -2.96 13.80 -10.51
C SER A 26 -2.81 15.15 -9.83
N ASN A 27 -2.17 16.12 -10.50
CA ASN A 27 -1.66 17.39 -9.94
C ASN A 27 -0.74 17.21 -8.72
N VAL A 28 -0.22 16.00 -8.49
CA VAL A 28 0.64 15.72 -7.33
C VAL A 28 2.11 15.87 -7.72
N PRO A 29 2.88 16.75 -7.07
CA PRO A 29 4.29 16.91 -7.35
C PRO A 29 5.10 15.68 -6.88
N TYR A 30 5.89 15.13 -7.79
CA TYR A 30 6.83 14.04 -7.53
C TYR A 30 8.28 14.50 -7.76
N VAL A 31 9.22 13.85 -7.07
CA VAL A 31 10.64 14.17 -7.06
C VAL A 31 11.35 13.58 -8.28
N ARG A 32 11.03 12.33 -8.64
CA ARG A 32 11.59 11.65 -9.81
C ARG A 32 10.78 10.40 -10.16
N PRO A 33 10.42 10.19 -11.45
CA PRO A 33 9.96 8.90 -11.94
C PRO A 33 11.15 8.02 -12.31
N PHE A 34 11.11 6.75 -11.90
CA PHE A 34 12.01 5.71 -12.37
C PHE A 34 11.20 4.71 -13.21
N VAL A 35 11.62 4.48 -14.45
CA VAL A 35 10.93 3.60 -15.40
C VAL A 35 11.78 2.38 -15.67
N ALA A 36 11.20 1.20 -15.46
CA ALA A 36 11.79 -0.09 -15.82
C ALA A 36 10.75 -0.91 -16.58
N ALA A 37 10.90 -0.96 -17.91
CA ALA A 37 9.89 -1.50 -18.83
C ALA A 37 8.52 -0.84 -18.58
N ARG A 38 7.51 -1.63 -18.19
CA ARG A 38 6.17 -1.14 -17.87
C ARG A 38 5.97 -0.76 -16.40
N ASN A 39 7.00 -0.90 -15.56
CA ASN A 39 6.91 -0.54 -14.14
C ASN A 39 7.46 0.86 -13.92
N ILE A 40 6.66 1.69 -13.26
CA ILE A 40 6.97 3.07 -12.98
C ILE A 40 6.98 3.26 -11.47
N LYS A 41 8.05 3.83 -10.96
CA LYS A 41 8.20 4.13 -9.55
C LYS A 41 8.27 5.64 -9.38
N LEU A 42 7.31 6.20 -8.67
CA LEU A 42 7.26 7.62 -8.32
C LEU A 42 7.76 7.82 -6.90
N GLN A 43 8.75 8.68 -6.74
CA GLN A 43 9.13 9.20 -5.42
C GLN A 43 8.40 10.52 -5.20
N LEU A 44 7.62 10.62 -4.14
CA LEU A 44 6.83 11.81 -3.82
C LEU A 44 7.60 12.75 -2.88
N ALA A 45 7.28 14.04 -2.92
CA ALA A 45 7.99 15.02 -2.09
C ALA A 45 7.60 14.96 -0.61
N SER A 46 6.42 14.47 -0.26
CA SER A 46 5.92 14.38 1.12
C SER A 46 4.88 13.26 1.31
N GLU A 47 4.60 12.90 2.56
CA GLU A 47 3.49 11.98 2.90
C GLU A 47 2.11 12.58 2.63
N ALA A 48 1.97 13.90 2.64
CA ALA A 48 0.75 14.59 2.24
C ALA A 48 0.46 14.38 0.73
N HIS A 49 1.50 14.37 -0.09
CA HIS A 49 1.37 14.08 -1.52
C HIS A 49 1.04 12.60 -1.79
N LEU A 50 1.53 11.68 -0.95
CA LEU A 50 1.10 10.26 -1.01
C LEU A 50 -0.39 10.14 -0.76
N SER A 51 -0.83 10.75 0.31
CA SER A 51 -2.22 10.85 0.74
C SER A 51 -3.14 11.41 -0.35
N GLU A 52 -2.68 12.43 -1.07
CA GLU A 52 -3.40 13.06 -2.18
C GLU A 52 -3.41 12.21 -3.46
N LEU A 53 -2.27 11.59 -3.81
CA LEU A 53 -2.17 10.70 -4.97
C LEU A 53 -3.08 9.48 -4.82
N LEU A 54 -3.17 8.93 -3.61
CA LEU A 54 -3.99 7.77 -3.27
C LEU A 54 -5.47 8.12 -3.09
N ASN A 55 -5.87 9.38 -3.27
CA ASN A 55 -7.28 9.76 -3.28
C ASN A 55 -8.00 8.99 -4.41
N PRO A 56 -9.16 8.36 -4.15
CA PRO A 56 -9.92 7.63 -5.15
C PRO A 56 -10.13 8.39 -6.47
N GLN A 57 -10.32 9.71 -6.42
CA GLN A 57 -10.49 10.53 -7.64
C GLN A 57 -9.21 10.58 -8.49
N ASN A 58 -8.05 10.72 -7.85
CA ASN A 58 -6.76 10.78 -8.54
C ASN A 58 -6.37 9.39 -9.06
N ILE A 59 -6.59 8.33 -8.27
CA ILE A 59 -6.39 6.95 -8.74
C ILE A 59 -7.26 6.64 -9.95
N ALA A 60 -8.52 7.07 -9.98
CA ALA A 60 -9.39 6.88 -11.14
C ALA A 60 -8.84 7.58 -12.40
N LYS A 61 -8.34 8.81 -12.28
CA LYS A 61 -7.70 9.53 -13.40
C LYS A 61 -6.42 8.85 -13.88
N ILE A 62 -5.59 8.39 -12.95
CA ILE A 62 -4.33 7.68 -13.26
C ILE A 62 -4.62 6.36 -13.99
N ASN A 63 -5.59 5.58 -13.49
CA ASN A 63 -6.03 4.35 -14.15
C ASN A 63 -6.64 4.62 -15.54
N ALA A 64 -7.44 5.69 -15.69
CA ALA A 64 -7.97 6.11 -16.99
C ALA A 64 -6.88 6.51 -17.98
N GLY A 65 -5.74 7.01 -17.49
CA GLY A 65 -4.54 7.28 -18.27
C GLY A 65 -3.74 6.02 -18.67
N GLY A 66 -4.22 4.82 -18.33
CA GLY A 66 -3.54 3.56 -18.63
C GLY A 66 -2.46 3.16 -17.62
N PHE A 67 -2.49 3.71 -16.40
CA PHE A 67 -1.55 3.40 -15.34
C PHE A 67 -2.27 2.73 -14.18
N ASP A 68 -2.07 1.42 -14.03
CA ASP A 68 -2.60 0.69 -12.89
C ASP A 68 -1.69 0.85 -11.68
N LEU A 69 -2.23 1.32 -10.55
CA LEU A 69 -1.51 1.35 -9.29
C LEU A 69 -1.06 -0.07 -8.90
N ILE A 70 0.26 -0.29 -8.82
CA ILE A 70 0.82 -1.49 -8.20
C ILE A 70 0.93 -1.21 -6.72
N GLU A 71 0.09 -1.86 -5.93
CA GLU A 71 0.25 -1.83 -4.48
C GLU A 71 1.63 -2.34 -4.08
N SER A 72 2.45 -1.42 -3.61
CA SER A 72 3.72 -1.76 -3.01
C SER A 72 3.47 -2.41 -1.64
N PRO A 73 4.33 -3.36 -1.20
CA PRO A 73 4.24 -3.91 0.14
C PRO A 73 4.25 -2.83 1.23
N GLU A 74 4.96 -1.72 0.98
CA GLU A 74 5.00 -0.55 1.83
C GLU A 74 3.63 0.12 1.94
N LEU A 75 2.96 0.34 0.80
CA LEU A 75 1.63 0.95 0.76
C LEU A 75 0.61 0.04 1.47
N ARG A 76 0.63 -1.25 1.16
CA ARG A 76 -0.25 -2.23 1.81
C ARG A 76 -0.05 -2.26 3.32
N ALA A 77 1.19 -2.22 3.79
CA ALA A 77 1.50 -2.17 5.21
C ALA A 77 1.01 -0.85 5.84
N SER A 78 1.20 0.29 5.18
CA SER A 78 0.76 1.61 5.66
C SER A 78 -0.77 1.75 5.75
N CYS A 79 -1.51 1.04 4.90
CA CYS A 79 -2.97 0.99 4.95
C CYS A 79 -3.52 -0.08 5.90
N THR A 80 -2.67 -0.90 6.54
CA THR A 80 -3.14 -2.04 7.34
C THR A 80 -2.86 -1.85 8.83
N VAL A 81 -3.92 -1.96 9.63
CA VAL A 81 -3.91 -1.94 11.09
C VAL A 81 -4.15 -3.34 11.62
N ILE A 82 -3.34 -3.76 12.59
CA ILE A 82 -3.47 -5.03 13.28
C ILE A 82 -4.01 -4.76 14.68
N CYS A 83 -5.25 -5.19 14.93
CA CYS A 83 -5.85 -5.20 16.25
C CYS A 83 -5.43 -6.48 16.99
N LYS A 84 -4.69 -6.33 18.07
CA LYS A 84 -4.33 -7.43 18.99
C LYS A 84 -5.29 -7.47 20.16
N TYR A 85 -5.36 -8.62 20.85
CA TYR A 85 -6.20 -8.80 22.04
C TYR A 85 -7.69 -8.51 21.78
N VAL A 86 -8.17 -8.93 20.60
CA VAL A 86 -9.56 -8.73 20.20
C VAL A 86 -10.45 -9.73 20.94
N ASP A 87 -11.56 -9.24 21.48
CA ASP A 87 -12.54 -10.05 22.19
C ASP A 87 -13.07 -11.20 21.30
N ARG A 88 -13.24 -12.39 21.89
CA ARG A 88 -13.72 -13.58 21.16
C ARG A 88 -15.14 -13.39 20.62
N SER A 89 -15.99 -12.63 21.32
CA SER A 89 -17.33 -12.30 20.87
C SER A 89 -17.32 -11.49 19.57
N LEU A 90 -16.31 -10.64 19.37
CA LEU A 90 -16.13 -9.88 18.13
C LEU A 90 -15.61 -10.79 17.01
N LEU A 91 -14.65 -11.66 17.30
CA LEU A 91 -14.09 -12.61 16.32
C LEU A 91 -15.12 -13.64 15.83
N ALA A 92 -16.11 -13.97 16.67
CA ALA A 92 -17.22 -14.87 16.31
C ALA A 92 -18.21 -14.26 15.32
N LYS A 93 -18.23 -12.93 15.15
CA LYS A 93 -19.14 -12.27 14.19
C LYS A 93 -18.74 -12.55 12.74
N PRO A 94 -19.70 -12.62 11.80
CA PRO A 94 -19.39 -12.75 10.37
C PRO A 94 -18.47 -11.63 9.87
N SER A 95 -17.58 -11.95 8.93
CA SER A 95 -16.64 -10.97 8.38
C SER A 95 -17.36 -9.81 7.70
N GLU A 96 -18.46 -10.09 7.01
CA GLU A 96 -19.30 -9.10 6.31
C GLU A 96 -19.91 -8.09 7.29
N SER A 97 -20.47 -8.58 8.41
CA SER A 97 -21.04 -7.72 9.45
C SER A 97 -19.96 -6.86 10.13
N LEU A 98 -18.76 -7.40 10.36
CA LEU A 98 -17.65 -6.61 10.87
C LEU A 98 -17.23 -5.52 9.87
N HIS A 99 -17.27 -5.83 8.58
CA HIS A 99 -16.88 -4.94 7.50
C HIS A 99 -17.75 -3.68 7.48
N SER A 100 -19.07 -3.85 7.45
CA SER A 100 -20.03 -2.74 7.48
C SER A 100 -19.91 -1.99 8.80
N GLU A 101 -19.94 -2.70 9.92
CA GLU A 101 -19.95 -2.09 11.26
C GLU A 101 -18.71 -1.22 11.53
N ILE A 102 -17.51 -1.71 11.22
CA ILE A 102 -16.27 -0.95 11.42
C ILE A 102 -16.20 0.22 10.45
N SER A 103 -16.61 0.01 9.19
CA SER A 103 -16.59 1.09 8.20
C SER A 103 -17.52 2.24 8.59
N ASP A 104 -18.73 1.90 9.02
CA ASP A 104 -19.77 2.87 9.41
C ASP A 104 -19.42 3.61 10.70
N LYS A 105 -19.01 2.89 11.76
CA LYS A 105 -18.73 3.51 13.06
C LYS A 105 -17.46 4.34 13.12
N ASN A 106 -16.49 4.05 12.25
CA ASN A 106 -15.21 4.75 12.26
C ASN A 106 -15.09 5.72 11.07
N GLY A 107 -16.04 5.69 10.13
CA GLY A 107 -16.05 6.51 8.92
C GLY A 107 -14.80 6.26 8.08
N VAL A 108 -14.51 4.99 7.79
CA VAL A 108 -13.36 4.53 6.99
C VAL A 108 -13.82 3.46 6.01
N LYS A 109 -13.15 3.29 4.87
CA LYS A 109 -13.43 2.15 3.99
C LYS A 109 -12.45 1.04 4.33
N ALA A 110 -12.92 0.02 5.04
CA ALA A 110 -12.06 -1.02 5.57
C ALA A 110 -12.38 -2.42 5.01
N SER A 111 -11.32 -3.19 4.79
CA SER A 111 -11.32 -4.61 4.52
C SER A 111 -10.85 -5.40 5.74
N ILE A 112 -11.59 -6.43 6.16
CA ILE A 112 -11.31 -7.14 7.41
C ILE A 112 -10.92 -8.58 7.14
N THR A 113 -9.76 -8.95 7.68
CA THR A 113 -9.32 -10.35 7.76
C THR A 113 -9.18 -10.75 9.22
N LYS A 114 -9.90 -11.81 9.62
CA LYS A 114 -9.81 -12.36 10.96
C LYS A 114 -8.71 -13.41 11.04
N THR A 115 -8.04 -13.46 12.18
CA THR A 115 -7.16 -14.57 12.59
C THR A 115 -7.61 -15.08 13.96
N LYS A 116 -7.00 -16.16 14.45
CA LYS A 116 -7.37 -16.80 15.72
C LYS A 116 -7.33 -15.85 16.94
N PHE A 117 -6.48 -14.82 16.91
CA PHE A 117 -6.27 -13.90 18.05
C PHE A 117 -6.18 -12.41 17.68
N SER A 118 -6.34 -12.08 16.40
CA SER A 118 -6.19 -10.71 15.92
C SER A 118 -7.09 -10.43 14.74
N LEU A 119 -7.43 -9.16 14.58
CA LEU A 119 -8.22 -8.66 13.46
C LEU A 119 -7.33 -7.72 12.65
N LYS A 120 -7.19 -8.00 11.36
CA LYS A 120 -6.46 -7.15 10.42
C LYS A 120 -7.46 -6.29 9.67
N ILE A 121 -7.29 -4.98 9.75
CA ILE A 121 -8.10 -3.97 9.09
C ILE A 121 -7.24 -3.33 8.01
N ARG A 122 -7.61 -3.51 6.75
CA ARG A 122 -7.00 -2.85 5.60
C ARG A 122 -7.88 -1.69 5.18
N CYS A 123 -7.45 -0.48 5.48
CA CYS A 123 -8.12 0.74 5.06
C CYS A 123 -7.88 1.02 3.57
N ALA A 124 -8.72 1.86 2.98
CA ALA A 124 -8.53 2.32 1.61
C ALA A 124 -7.33 3.27 1.51
N THR A 125 -7.07 4.05 2.57
CA THR A 125 -5.98 5.04 2.59
C THR A 125 -5.12 4.94 3.86
N PRO A 126 -3.85 5.36 3.81
CA PRO A 126 -2.99 5.45 4.99
C PRO A 126 -3.55 6.39 6.06
N GLN A 127 -4.24 7.48 5.67
CA GLN A 127 -4.83 8.43 6.62
C GLN A 127 -5.97 7.80 7.41
N GLU A 128 -6.80 6.98 6.77
CA GLU A 128 -7.83 6.19 7.45
C GLU A 128 -7.21 5.21 8.44
N ALA A 129 -6.12 4.53 8.06
CA ALA A 129 -5.38 3.65 8.96
C ALA A 129 -4.82 4.42 10.18
N ASN A 130 -4.25 5.60 9.96
CA ASN A 130 -3.74 6.44 11.03
C ASN A 130 -4.85 6.97 11.96
N LYS A 131 -6.02 7.28 11.41
CA LYS A 131 -7.22 7.65 12.19
C LYS A 131 -7.62 6.52 13.15
N LEU A 132 -7.61 5.27 12.68
CA LEU A 132 -7.90 4.12 13.55
C LEU A 132 -6.81 3.93 14.61
N LEU A 133 -5.54 4.04 14.24
CA LEU A 133 -4.41 3.93 15.17
C LEU A 133 -4.48 4.98 16.29
N THR A 134 -4.96 6.19 15.98
CA THR A 134 -5.06 7.29 16.94
C THR A 134 -6.31 7.19 17.82
N ASN A 135 -7.47 6.95 17.21
CA ASN A 135 -8.77 7.04 17.89
C ASN A 135 -9.27 5.71 18.46
N GLY A 136 -8.60 4.59 18.16
CA GLY A 136 -9.11 3.27 18.41
C GLY A 136 -10.12 2.80 17.35
N VAL A 137 -10.64 1.58 17.54
CA VAL A 137 -11.62 0.98 16.64
C VAL A 137 -12.91 0.71 17.41
N LYS A 138 -14.03 1.24 16.92
CA LYS A 138 -15.38 0.95 17.45
C LYS A 138 -16.04 -0.13 16.61
N ALA A 139 -16.59 -1.17 17.25
CA ALA A 139 -17.34 -2.23 16.57
C ALA A 139 -18.44 -2.79 17.49
N PHE A 140 -19.70 -2.79 17.03
CA PHE A 140 -20.88 -3.17 17.82
C PHE A 140 -20.92 -2.39 19.14
N SER A 141 -20.63 -3.05 20.26
CA SER A 141 -20.59 -2.43 21.59
C SER A 141 -19.19 -2.45 22.21
N ILE A 142 -18.17 -2.78 21.42
CA ILE A 142 -16.79 -2.97 21.86
C ILE A 142 -15.95 -1.82 21.31
N PHE A 143 -15.13 -1.26 22.19
CA PHE A 143 -14.09 -0.32 21.83
C PHE A 143 -12.73 -0.98 21.98
N ILE A 144 -11.98 -1.04 20.88
CA ILE A 144 -10.59 -1.48 20.86
C ILE A 144 -9.71 -0.23 20.97
N PRO A 145 -9.04 0.00 22.11
CA PRO A 145 -8.22 1.19 22.29
C PRO A 145 -6.95 1.15 21.43
N SER A 146 -6.41 2.33 21.14
CA SER A 146 -5.24 2.55 20.28
C SER A 146 -4.00 1.74 20.68
N HIS A 147 -3.75 1.53 21.98
CA HIS A 147 -2.60 0.75 22.46
C HIS A 147 -2.67 -0.76 22.15
N TYR A 148 -3.85 -1.26 21.72
CA TYR A 148 -4.01 -2.62 21.19
C TYR A 148 -3.88 -2.68 19.66
N LEU A 149 -3.70 -1.54 19.01
CA LEU A 149 -3.53 -1.44 17.57
C LEU A 149 -2.05 -1.28 17.23
N LYS A 150 -1.63 -1.92 16.15
CA LYS A 150 -0.30 -1.74 15.57
C LYS A 150 -0.41 -1.54 14.08
N ALA A 151 0.35 -0.58 13.54
CA ALA A 151 0.58 -0.52 12.10
C ALA A 151 1.23 -1.84 11.65
N GLN A 152 0.86 -2.34 10.48
CA GLN A 152 1.52 -3.51 9.94
C GLN A 152 3.00 -3.18 9.66
N ALA A 153 3.90 -3.94 10.26
CA ALA A 153 5.32 -3.86 9.92
C ALA A 153 5.54 -4.39 8.50
N LEU A 154 6.34 -3.68 7.71
CA LEU A 154 6.87 -4.20 6.46
C LEU A 154 7.57 -5.54 6.72
N ALA A 155 7.21 -6.56 5.95
CA ALA A 155 7.99 -7.80 5.96
C ALA A 155 9.45 -7.43 5.64
N PRO A 156 10.44 -7.93 6.40
CA PRO A 156 11.83 -7.65 6.13
C PRO A 156 12.12 -8.08 4.70
N THR A 157 12.56 -7.14 3.87
CA THR A 157 13.04 -7.44 2.53
C THR A 157 14.26 -8.32 2.73
N VAL A 158 14.11 -9.63 2.58
CA VAL A 158 15.25 -10.54 2.53
C VAL A 158 16.04 -10.09 1.30
N ARG A 159 17.12 -9.34 1.53
CA ARG A 159 18.14 -9.14 0.50
C ARG A 159 18.69 -10.51 0.23
N VAL A 160 18.18 -11.17 -0.80
CA VAL A 160 18.84 -12.36 -1.32
C VAL A 160 20.24 -11.88 -1.72
N PRO A 161 21.33 -12.38 -1.09
CA PRO A 161 22.65 -12.03 -1.53
C PRO A 161 22.75 -12.42 -3.01
N ILE A 162 23.06 -11.43 -3.85
CA ILE A 162 23.39 -11.65 -5.25
C ILE A 162 24.67 -12.49 -5.19
N LEU A 163 24.55 -13.80 -5.38
CA LEU A 163 25.71 -14.63 -5.66
C LEU A 163 26.36 -14.02 -6.90
N PRO A 164 27.66 -13.65 -6.85
CA PRO A 164 28.34 -13.20 -8.05
C PRO A 164 28.18 -14.30 -9.09
N SER A 165 27.63 -13.96 -10.26
CA SER A 165 27.65 -14.84 -11.42
C SER A 165 29.09 -15.31 -11.57
N VAL A 166 29.31 -16.61 -11.39
CA VAL A 166 30.60 -17.22 -11.65
C VAL A 166 30.87 -16.95 -13.12
N GLY A 167 31.85 -16.10 -13.39
CA GLY A 167 32.28 -15.80 -14.74
C GLY A 167 32.60 -17.11 -15.42
N SER A 168 31.82 -17.46 -16.45
CA SER A 168 32.20 -18.50 -17.39
C SER A 168 33.49 -18.04 -18.06
N ALA A 169 34.61 -18.59 -17.57
CA ALA A 169 35.91 -18.45 -18.20
C ALA A 169 35.78 -18.93 -19.66
N PRO A 170 36.30 -18.18 -20.65
CA PRO A 170 36.34 -18.68 -22.01
C PRO A 170 37.23 -19.94 -22.06
N PRO A 171 36.86 -20.94 -22.87
CA PRO A 171 37.69 -22.13 -23.04
C PRO A 171 39.08 -21.71 -23.54
N GLY A 172 40.10 -22.01 -22.74
CA GLY A 172 41.49 -21.80 -23.12
C GLY A 172 41.82 -22.64 -24.35
N ASN A 173 42.29 -21.96 -25.39
CA ASN A 173 42.95 -22.57 -26.54
C ASN A 173 44.17 -23.34 -26.05
N ILE A 174 44.19 -24.65 -26.31
CA ILE A 174 45.38 -25.49 -26.19
C ILE A 174 45.93 -25.61 -27.62
N PHE A 175 47.02 -24.90 -27.90
CA PHE A 175 47.89 -25.10 -29.06
C PHE A 175 49.30 -25.38 -28.55
#